data_AF-A0A963HJQ6-F1
#
_entry.id   AF-A0A963HJQ6-F1
#
_cell.length_a   1.000
_cell.length_b   1.000
_cell.length_c   1.000
_cell.angle_alpha   90.00
_cell.angle_beta   90.00
_cell.angle_gamma   90.00
#
_symmetry.space_group_name_H-M   'P 1'
#
loop_
_entity.id
_entity.type
_entity.pdbx_description
1 polymer ?
#
loop_
_entity_poly.entity_id
_entity_poly.type
_entity_poly.pdbx_seq_one_letter_code
_entity_poly.pdbx_strand_id
1 'polypeptide(L)'
;MNNSNQAIPDELIWRHPFILSSGDQPASIDNFRPAESDHTVLDPKTYEAIEAEKLFACINYTRTENGRLCLYRSLARPLPDAQVLQMKQEALREIASNQEIREALERYVEKSVKKEPELKYLLYGEFSGGLTTDVPTERTGKLEFGGFGYHQYREGTQYVVDRVAAAKALPRPESRYLQALFSTLQAFDQTRVYQLMKGPVYMANDKFKTQQEKPKFLPLPRFRPTIFKWIPATIFIAAVYAIMLFFEILAPELGASYIGYGILVLTVPVFPILLLAMGASDRDSVIYPLRKQYRQSEDLARFLDSMGMLDELLSFHRYRDSLQEPMTLPKVLDEPHHLLIADNVKNPLLIPDNANYVPNDVVLDTVGRLLIITGPNSGGKTAYCKTIAQIQLLGQIGCYIPATNAQLVPAERIYYQVPDPGQLEAGMGRFGHELKRTREIFFNSTPLSLVVLDELSEGTTFEEKMTLSEYILKGFHQLGASTILVTHNHELCERLQSEGIGRYLQVEFVQGAPTHRMVDGVSRVSHAHRVASEIGFSKADVEKHIKKHLSGDDKQTG
;
A
#
# COMPACT_ATOMS: atom_id res chain seq x y z
N MET A 1 8.49 -18.57 -32.38
CA MET A 1 7.16 -19.18 -32.22
C MET A 1 7.06 -19.63 -30.76
N ASN A 2 6.60 -18.73 -29.89
CA ASN A 2 6.48 -18.99 -28.46
C ASN A 2 5.05 -19.40 -28.13
N ASN A 3 4.91 -20.47 -27.35
CA ASN A 3 3.67 -20.98 -26.77
C ASN A 3 2.93 -19.87 -26.01
N SER A 4 1.97 -19.22 -26.66
CA SER A 4 1.13 -18.17 -26.09
C SER A 4 -0.08 -18.72 -25.33
N ASN A 5 -0.09 -20.00 -24.96
CA ASN A 5 -1.26 -20.68 -24.39
C ASN A 5 -0.97 -21.47 -23.09
N GLN A 6 0.10 -21.12 -22.36
CA GLN A 6 0.21 -21.57 -20.97
C GLN A 6 -0.76 -20.76 -20.11
N ALA A 7 -1.67 -21.47 -19.44
CA ALA A 7 -2.46 -20.90 -18.36
C ALA A 7 -1.50 -20.24 -17.36
N ILE A 8 -1.80 -19.01 -16.97
CA ILE A 8 -1.03 -18.28 -15.96
C ILE A 8 -1.04 -19.14 -14.69
N PRO A 9 0.10 -19.48 -14.09
CA PRO A 9 0.10 -20.00 -12.73
C PRO A 9 -0.72 -19.06 -11.85
N ASP A 10 -1.85 -19.55 -11.31
CA ASP A 10 -2.80 -18.74 -10.52
C ASP A 10 -2.10 -17.91 -9.43
N GLU A 11 -0.90 -18.31 -8.99
CA GLU A 11 -0.08 -17.66 -7.97
C GLU A 11 0.58 -16.33 -8.39
N LEU A 12 0.77 -16.03 -9.68
CA LEU A 12 1.59 -14.89 -10.11
C LEU A 12 0.96 -13.51 -9.83
N ILE A 13 -0.37 -13.41 -9.80
CA ILE A 13 -1.07 -12.11 -9.67
C ILE A 13 -1.31 -11.76 -8.18
N TRP A 14 -1.43 -12.76 -7.31
CA TRP A 14 -1.78 -12.55 -5.91
C TRP A 14 -0.60 -12.03 -5.10
N ARG A 15 -0.88 -11.08 -4.21
CA ARG A 15 0.13 -10.44 -3.38
C ARG A 15 -0.06 -10.81 -1.92
N HIS A 16 1.02 -11.25 -1.29
CA HIS A 16 1.04 -11.50 0.14
C HIS A 16 1.75 -10.37 0.90
N PRO A 17 1.27 -10.00 2.10
CA PRO A 17 0.03 -10.47 2.72
C PRO A 17 -1.22 -9.94 1.98
N PHE A 18 -2.33 -10.68 2.07
CA PHE A 18 -3.64 -10.23 1.55
C PHE A 18 -4.17 -9.02 2.33
N ILE A 19 -5.10 -8.26 1.75
CA ILE A 19 -5.76 -7.16 2.50
C ILE A 19 -6.72 -7.67 3.57
N LEU A 20 -7.21 -8.90 3.42
CA LEU A 20 -8.00 -9.58 4.44
C LEU A 20 -7.07 -10.07 5.57
N SER A 21 -7.16 -9.42 6.73
CA SER A 21 -6.44 -9.85 7.93
C SER A 21 -7.08 -11.11 8.51
N SER A 22 -6.25 -12.13 8.76
CA SER A 22 -6.64 -13.34 9.48
C SER A 22 -6.74 -13.14 11.01
N GLY A 23 -6.17 -12.05 11.52
CA GLY A 23 -6.19 -11.66 12.94
C GLY A 23 -7.48 -10.94 13.34
N ASP A 24 -7.64 -10.62 14.63
CA ASP A 24 -8.86 -10.03 15.20
C ASP A 24 -9.07 -8.55 14.88
N GLN A 25 -8.08 -7.90 14.28
CA GLN A 25 -8.16 -6.53 13.79
C GLN A 25 -8.10 -6.51 12.26
N PRO A 26 -8.82 -5.57 11.61
CA PRO A 26 -8.71 -5.37 10.18
C PRO A 26 -7.29 -4.94 9.80
N ALA A 27 -6.88 -5.21 8.56
CA ALA A 27 -5.61 -4.71 8.06
C ALA A 27 -5.64 -3.18 7.99
N SER A 28 -4.53 -2.57 8.38
CA SER A 28 -4.26 -1.14 8.22
C SER A 28 -3.08 -0.94 7.24
N ILE A 29 -2.88 0.30 6.85
CA ILE A 29 -1.72 0.73 6.06
C ILE A 29 -0.41 0.29 6.72
N ASP A 30 -0.32 0.37 8.04
CA ASP A 30 0.91 0.07 8.77
C ASP A 30 1.33 -1.40 8.66
N ASN A 31 0.37 -2.31 8.42
CA ASN A 31 0.69 -3.72 8.21
C ASN A 31 1.49 -4.00 6.93
N PHE A 32 1.50 -3.08 5.97
CA PHE A 32 2.21 -3.26 4.70
C PHE A 32 3.51 -2.49 4.61
N ARG A 33 3.82 -1.61 5.57
CA ARG A 33 5.08 -0.86 5.60
C ARG A 33 6.27 -1.85 5.50
N PRO A 34 7.35 -1.47 4.80
CA PRO A 34 8.59 -2.25 4.83
C PRO A 34 9.12 -2.34 6.26
N ALA A 35 9.59 -3.52 6.66
CA ALA A 35 10.32 -3.73 7.91
C ALA A 35 11.79 -4.04 7.60
N GLU A 36 12.70 -3.83 8.56
CA GLU A 36 14.13 -4.16 8.35
C GLU A 36 14.38 -5.65 8.08
N SER A 37 13.50 -6.52 8.58
CA SER A 37 13.53 -7.96 8.33
C SER A 37 13.07 -8.34 6.92
N ASP A 38 12.40 -7.43 6.22
CA ASP A 38 11.75 -7.73 4.95
C ASP A 38 12.78 -7.54 3.82
N HIS A 39 13.22 -8.64 3.23
CA HIS A 39 14.08 -8.64 2.04
C HIS A 39 13.26 -8.32 0.76
N THR A 40 12.53 -7.20 0.78
CA THR A 40 11.72 -6.71 -0.35
C THR A 40 12.46 -5.66 -1.16
N VAL A 41 11.82 -5.14 -2.21
CA VAL A 41 12.39 -4.11 -3.10
C VAL A 41 12.79 -2.84 -2.35
N LEU A 42 12.03 -2.45 -1.33
CA LEU A 42 12.29 -1.25 -0.53
C LEU A 42 12.66 -1.64 0.90
N ASP A 43 13.67 -0.97 1.45
CA ASP A 43 13.90 -0.96 2.89
C ASP A 43 13.31 0.30 3.56
N PRO A 44 13.15 0.32 4.89
CA PRO A 44 12.49 1.44 5.58
C PRO A 44 13.16 2.79 5.32
N LYS A 45 14.51 2.83 5.33
CA LYS A 45 15.28 4.06 5.08
C LYS A 45 15.05 4.60 3.67
N THR A 46 15.01 3.72 2.68
CA THR A 46 14.71 4.09 1.29
C THR A 46 13.27 4.56 1.15
N TYR A 47 12.31 3.87 1.78
CA TYR A 47 10.90 4.23 1.78
C TYR A 47 10.67 5.67 2.29
N GLU A 48 11.35 6.04 3.38
CA GLU A 48 11.33 7.41 3.92
C GLU A 48 12.05 8.40 3.00
N ALA A 49 13.25 8.07 2.52
CA ALA A 49 14.08 8.95 1.69
C ALA A 49 13.39 9.37 0.38
N ILE A 50 12.65 8.45 -0.26
CA ILE A 50 11.91 8.72 -1.50
C ILE A 50 10.52 9.34 -1.25
N GLU A 51 10.16 9.57 0.01
CA GLU A 51 8.87 10.12 0.43
C GLU A 51 7.68 9.29 -0.07
N ALA A 52 7.79 7.96 0.05
CA ALA A 52 6.81 7.01 -0.49
C ALA A 52 5.39 7.23 0.06
N GLU A 53 5.22 7.68 1.31
CA GLU A 53 3.90 8.03 1.84
C GLU A 53 3.25 9.21 1.10
N LYS A 54 4.04 10.24 0.76
CA LYS A 54 3.55 11.37 -0.03
C LYS A 54 3.24 10.92 -1.45
N LEU A 55 4.06 10.02 -2.00
CA LEU A 55 3.82 9.43 -3.32
C LEU A 55 2.52 8.63 -3.35
N PHE A 56 2.24 7.85 -2.30
CA PHE A 56 0.94 7.19 -2.12
C PHE A 56 -0.20 8.20 -2.12
N ALA A 57 -0.12 9.27 -1.30
CA ALA A 57 -1.15 10.29 -1.23
C ALA A 57 -1.41 10.97 -2.59
N CYS A 58 -0.34 11.19 -3.37
CA CYS A 58 -0.40 11.78 -4.71
C CYS A 58 -1.16 10.91 -5.73
N ILE A 59 -0.99 9.58 -5.68
CA ILE A 59 -1.60 8.65 -6.66
C ILE A 59 -2.91 8.01 -6.18
N ASN A 60 -3.30 8.24 -4.93
CA ASN A 60 -4.46 7.61 -4.31
C ASN A 60 -5.78 8.32 -4.66
N TYR A 61 -6.39 7.87 -5.74
CA TYR A 61 -7.73 8.22 -6.21
C TYR A 61 -8.69 7.03 -6.12
N THR A 62 -8.42 6.07 -5.24
CA THR A 62 -9.31 4.94 -5.01
C THR A 62 -10.62 5.41 -4.37
N ARG A 63 -11.71 4.67 -4.59
CA ARG A 63 -13.03 4.95 -3.99
C ARG A 63 -13.35 4.06 -2.80
N THR A 64 -12.68 2.92 -2.71
CA THR A 64 -12.92 1.86 -1.74
C THR A 64 -11.77 1.74 -0.74
N GLU A 65 -12.07 1.29 0.48
CA GLU A 65 -11.04 0.99 1.48
C GLU A 65 -10.14 -0.17 1.01
N ASN A 66 -10.71 -1.20 0.39
CA ASN A 66 -9.95 -2.29 -0.22
C ASN A 66 -9.02 -1.79 -1.33
N GLY A 67 -9.50 -0.91 -2.20
CA GLY A 67 -8.68 -0.28 -3.24
C GLY A 67 -7.52 0.51 -2.66
N ARG A 68 -7.79 1.32 -1.63
CA ARG A 68 -6.77 2.08 -0.89
C ARG A 68 -5.69 1.17 -0.29
N LEU A 69 -6.08 0.06 0.35
CA LEU A 69 -5.14 -0.90 0.93
C LEU A 69 -4.33 -1.64 -0.13
N CYS A 70 -4.97 -2.08 -1.23
CA CYS A 70 -4.28 -2.71 -2.36
C CYS A 70 -3.24 -1.77 -2.98
N LEU A 71 -3.61 -0.52 -3.26
CA LEU A 71 -2.72 0.49 -3.81
C LEU A 71 -1.53 0.75 -2.87
N TYR A 72 -1.80 0.93 -1.57
CA TYR A 72 -0.73 1.14 -0.59
C TYR A 72 0.22 -0.05 -0.53
N ARG A 73 -0.31 -1.27 -0.46
CA ARG A 73 0.49 -2.50 -0.50
C ARG A 73 1.33 -2.57 -1.77
N SER A 74 0.76 -2.22 -2.93
CA SER A 74 1.51 -2.23 -4.18
C SER A 74 2.71 -1.30 -4.15
N LEU A 75 2.56 -0.09 -3.59
CA LEU A 75 3.62 0.89 -3.47
C LEU A 75 4.67 0.50 -2.41
N ALA A 76 4.22 0.03 -1.25
CA ALA A 76 5.11 -0.33 -0.15
C ALA A 76 5.87 -1.64 -0.43
N ARG A 77 5.27 -2.57 -1.18
CA ARG A 77 5.81 -3.90 -1.51
C ARG A 77 5.65 -4.17 -3.02
N PRO A 78 6.39 -3.45 -3.87
CA PRO A 78 6.30 -3.64 -5.32
C PRO A 78 6.88 -5.01 -5.71
N LEU A 79 6.36 -5.60 -6.79
CA LEU A 79 6.83 -6.88 -7.30
C LEU A 79 7.99 -6.65 -8.29
N PRO A 80 9.09 -7.43 -8.23
CA PRO A 80 10.16 -7.39 -9.21
C PRO A 80 9.88 -8.31 -10.43
N ASP A 81 8.61 -8.56 -10.77
CA ASP A 81 8.22 -9.46 -11.87
C ASP A 81 7.73 -8.65 -13.08
N ALA A 82 8.50 -8.69 -14.16
CA ALA A 82 8.21 -7.96 -15.39
C ALA A 82 6.93 -8.45 -16.08
N GLN A 83 6.63 -9.75 -16.05
CA GLN A 83 5.48 -10.33 -16.74
C GLN A 83 4.17 -9.87 -16.09
N VAL A 84 4.11 -9.89 -14.75
CA VAL A 84 2.94 -9.41 -14.00
C VAL A 84 2.70 -7.92 -14.25
N LEU A 85 3.78 -7.11 -14.31
CA LEU A 85 3.68 -5.68 -14.58
C LEU A 85 3.23 -5.39 -16.02
N GLN A 86 3.72 -6.15 -17.01
CA GLN A 86 3.26 -6.06 -18.39
C GLN A 86 1.76 -6.37 -18.50
N MET A 87 1.31 -7.46 -17.88
CA MET A 87 -0.11 -7.83 -17.83
C MET A 87 -0.97 -6.75 -17.17
N LYS A 88 -0.49 -6.15 -16.08
CA LYS A 88 -1.19 -5.05 -15.39
C LYS A 88 -1.29 -3.81 -16.28
N GLN A 89 -0.24 -3.47 -17.04
CA GLN A 89 -0.29 -2.36 -18.00
C GLN A 89 -1.17 -2.65 -19.22
N GLU A 90 -1.24 -3.89 -19.68
CA GLU A 90 -2.20 -4.30 -20.72
C GLU A 90 -3.64 -4.06 -20.26
N ALA A 91 -3.97 -4.39 -19.00
CA ALA A 91 -5.27 -4.05 -18.42
C ALA A 91 -5.54 -2.54 -18.38
N LEU A 92 -4.55 -1.71 -18.03
CA LEU A 92 -4.71 -0.25 -18.09
C LEU A 92 -4.94 0.25 -19.51
N ARG A 93 -4.23 -0.31 -20.51
CA ARG A 93 -4.44 0.06 -21.92
C ARG A 93 -5.84 -0.34 -22.38
N GLU A 94 -6.32 -1.52 -22.00
CA GLU A 94 -7.68 -1.98 -22.29
C GLU A 94 -8.74 -1.08 -21.64
N ILE A 95 -8.60 -0.74 -20.36
CA ILE A 95 -9.55 0.17 -19.68
C ILE A 95 -9.56 1.55 -20.35
N ALA A 96 -8.41 2.03 -20.84
CA ALA A 96 -8.35 3.29 -21.58
C ALA A 96 -9.02 3.23 -22.96
N SER A 97 -8.91 2.10 -23.69
CA SER A 97 -9.41 1.98 -25.06
C SER A 97 -10.85 1.43 -25.15
N ASN A 98 -11.31 0.69 -24.14
CA ASN A 98 -12.62 0.06 -24.11
C ASN A 98 -13.55 0.75 -23.11
N GLN A 99 -14.40 1.64 -23.63
CA GLN A 99 -15.35 2.41 -22.83
C GLN A 99 -16.37 1.53 -22.10
N GLU A 100 -16.82 0.42 -22.70
CA GLU A 100 -17.78 -0.50 -22.08
C GLU A 100 -17.20 -1.12 -20.80
N ILE A 101 -15.96 -1.62 -20.87
CA ILE A 101 -15.24 -2.18 -19.70
C ILE A 101 -15.04 -1.11 -18.64
N ARG A 102 -14.57 0.08 -19.04
CA ARG A 102 -14.33 1.18 -18.11
C ARG A 102 -15.60 1.56 -17.34
N GLU A 103 -16.71 1.79 -18.04
CA GLU A 103 -17.98 2.17 -17.41
C GLU A 103 -18.59 1.04 -16.56
N ALA A 104 -18.40 -0.22 -16.96
CA ALA A 104 -18.82 -1.37 -16.17
C ALA A 104 -18.03 -1.45 -14.85
N LEU A 105 -16.70 -1.26 -14.91
CA LEU A 105 -15.82 -1.24 -13.75
C LEU A 105 -16.10 -0.08 -12.81
N GLU A 106 -16.22 1.14 -13.33
CA GLU A 106 -16.56 2.32 -12.55
C GLU A 106 -17.89 2.12 -11.81
N ARG A 107 -18.93 1.60 -12.48
CA ARG A 107 -20.21 1.28 -11.85
C ARG A 107 -20.11 0.16 -10.81
N TYR A 108 -19.28 -0.86 -11.05
CA TYR A 108 -19.06 -1.96 -10.11
C TYR A 108 -18.40 -1.47 -8.82
N VAL A 109 -17.35 -0.65 -8.95
CA VAL A 109 -16.62 -0.06 -7.81
C VAL A 109 -17.51 0.95 -7.06
N GLU A 110 -18.21 1.84 -7.76
CA GLU A 110 -19.07 2.86 -7.14
C GLU A 110 -20.18 2.25 -6.27
N LYS A 111 -20.77 1.13 -6.71
CA LYS A 111 -21.77 0.40 -5.93
C LYS A 111 -21.20 -0.24 -4.66
N SER A 112 -19.88 -0.40 -4.57
CA SER A 112 -19.20 -1.01 -3.41
C SER A 112 -19.00 -0.01 -2.27
N VAL A 113 -18.68 1.25 -2.59
CA VAL A 113 -18.32 2.30 -1.62
C VAL A 113 -19.25 2.37 -0.41
N LYS A 114 -20.58 2.43 -0.63
CA LYS A 114 -21.55 2.64 0.46
C LYS A 114 -21.70 1.44 1.41
N LYS A 115 -21.45 0.23 0.93
CA LYS A 115 -21.73 -1.02 1.68
C LYS A 115 -20.48 -1.79 2.07
N GLU A 116 -19.31 -1.38 1.61
CA GLU A 116 -18.03 -1.99 1.95
C GLU A 116 -17.79 -2.15 3.46
N PRO A 117 -18.14 -1.17 4.32
CA PRO A 117 -17.97 -1.32 5.77
C PRO A 117 -18.77 -2.48 6.38
N GLU A 118 -19.88 -2.90 5.78
CA GLU A 118 -20.76 -3.95 6.34
C GLU A 118 -20.04 -5.29 6.52
N LEU A 119 -19.19 -5.65 5.56
CA LEU A 119 -18.37 -6.87 5.68
C LEU A 119 -17.32 -6.71 6.78
N LYS A 120 -16.69 -5.54 6.90
CA LYS A 120 -15.72 -5.25 7.96
C LYS A 120 -16.37 -5.34 9.34
N TYR A 121 -17.60 -4.84 9.50
CA TYR A 121 -18.37 -4.93 10.74
C TYR A 121 -18.67 -6.37 11.13
N LEU A 122 -19.02 -7.23 10.17
CA LEU A 122 -19.18 -8.66 10.42
C LEU A 122 -17.86 -9.32 10.86
N LEU A 123 -16.78 -9.06 10.13
CA LEU A 123 -15.52 -9.77 10.31
C LEU A 123 -14.79 -9.39 11.61
N TYR A 124 -14.88 -8.12 12.02
CA TYR A 124 -14.04 -7.56 13.09
C TYR A 124 -14.84 -6.87 14.22
N GLY A 125 -16.18 -6.79 14.13
CA GLY A 125 -17.00 -6.13 15.15
C GLY A 125 -17.10 -6.90 16.48
N GLU A 126 -17.09 -6.20 17.60
CA GLU A 126 -17.37 -6.77 18.92
C GLU A 126 -18.85 -6.56 19.27
N PHE A 127 -19.57 -7.64 19.57
CA PHE A 127 -21.01 -7.59 19.85
C PHE A 127 -21.25 -7.75 21.36
N SER A 128 -21.68 -6.68 22.03
CA SER A 128 -21.82 -6.63 23.50
C SER A 128 -23.09 -7.32 24.04
N GLY A 129 -24.05 -7.62 23.16
CA GLY A 129 -25.36 -8.15 23.54
C GLY A 129 -26.39 -7.06 23.82
N GLY A 130 -27.60 -7.46 24.22
CA GLY A 130 -28.70 -6.54 24.49
C GLY A 130 -29.74 -6.44 23.36
N LEU A 131 -30.76 -5.62 23.59
CA LEU A 131 -31.90 -5.47 22.67
C LEU A 131 -31.75 -4.29 21.70
N THR A 132 -30.76 -3.42 21.90
CA THR A 132 -30.46 -2.31 20.98
C THR A 132 -29.41 -2.73 19.96
N THR A 133 -29.58 -2.27 18.72
CA THR A 133 -28.55 -2.34 17.68
C THR A 133 -28.02 -0.94 17.48
N ASP A 134 -27.13 -0.52 18.36
CA ASP A 134 -26.50 0.80 18.22
C ASP A 134 -25.46 0.75 17.08
N VAL A 135 -25.49 1.77 16.23
CA VAL A 135 -24.44 2.04 15.24
C VAL A 135 -23.23 2.58 16.01
N PRO A 136 -22.00 2.19 15.66
CA PRO A 136 -20.82 2.57 16.41
C PRO A 136 -20.71 4.09 16.54
N THR A 137 -20.33 4.54 17.72
CA THR A 137 -19.83 5.90 17.90
C THR A 137 -18.35 5.88 17.53
N GLU A 138 -17.96 6.60 16.47
CA GLU A 138 -16.57 6.69 15.97
C GLU A 138 -15.54 7.21 17.02
N ARG A 139 -15.98 7.56 18.23
CA ARG A 139 -15.18 8.24 19.26
C ARG A 139 -14.09 7.37 19.91
N THR A 140 -14.11 6.05 19.77
CA THR A 140 -13.18 5.15 20.50
C THR A 140 -12.27 4.32 19.60
N GLY A 141 -12.41 4.37 18.27
CA GLY A 141 -11.64 3.53 17.34
C GLY A 141 -11.92 2.02 17.43
N LYS A 142 -12.84 1.60 18.31
CA LYS A 142 -13.27 0.21 18.48
C LYS A 142 -14.57 -0.05 17.73
N LEU A 143 -14.63 -1.15 16.98
CA LEU A 143 -15.81 -1.60 16.25
C LEU A 143 -16.79 -2.31 17.19
N GLU A 144 -17.27 -1.62 18.22
CA GLU A 144 -18.22 -2.17 19.20
C GLU A 144 -19.67 -1.90 18.78
N PHE A 145 -20.51 -2.94 18.86
CA PHE A 145 -21.91 -2.91 18.46
C PHE A 145 -22.80 -3.48 19.56
N GLY A 146 -23.94 -2.83 19.77
CA GLY A 146 -25.03 -3.38 20.58
C GLY A 146 -25.65 -4.62 19.92
N GLY A 147 -26.18 -5.52 20.75
CA GLY A 147 -26.87 -6.72 20.30
C GLY A 147 -25.92 -7.87 19.96
N PHE A 148 -26.41 -8.84 19.19
CA PHE A 148 -25.76 -10.14 18.99
C PHE A 148 -25.11 -10.31 17.60
N GLY A 149 -24.99 -9.23 16.82
CA GLY A 149 -24.34 -9.27 15.50
C GLY A 149 -25.20 -9.80 14.35
N TYR A 150 -26.50 -10.00 14.55
CA TYR A 150 -27.39 -10.51 13.50
C TYR A 150 -27.52 -9.57 12.30
N HIS A 151 -27.60 -8.26 12.53
CA HIS A 151 -27.67 -7.27 11.47
C HIS A 151 -26.37 -7.28 10.64
N GLN A 152 -25.23 -7.20 11.32
CA GLN A 152 -23.90 -7.21 10.70
C GLN A 152 -23.67 -8.52 9.93
N TYR A 153 -24.11 -9.66 10.47
CA TYR A 153 -24.08 -10.93 9.74
C TYR A 153 -24.86 -10.86 8.42
N ARG A 154 -26.10 -10.35 8.46
CA ARG A 154 -26.96 -10.26 7.27
C ARG A 154 -26.41 -9.28 6.24
N GLU A 155 -26.10 -8.04 6.64
CA GLU A 155 -25.63 -7.02 5.71
C GLU A 155 -24.23 -7.36 5.15
N GLY A 156 -23.31 -7.86 5.99
CA GLY A 156 -21.97 -8.25 5.56
C GLY A 156 -21.97 -9.41 4.57
N THR A 157 -22.78 -10.46 4.82
CA THR A 157 -22.92 -11.57 3.87
C THR A 157 -23.68 -11.18 2.61
N GLN A 158 -24.75 -10.37 2.74
CA GLN A 158 -25.51 -9.88 1.60
C GLN A 158 -24.66 -8.99 0.69
N TYR A 159 -23.79 -8.14 1.25
CA TYR A 159 -22.84 -7.35 0.47
C TYR A 159 -22.00 -8.23 -0.46
N VAL A 160 -21.39 -9.30 0.06
CA VAL A 160 -20.59 -10.23 -0.74
C VAL A 160 -21.44 -10.90 -1.81
N VAL A 161 -22.65 -11.38 -1.46
CA VAL A 161 -23.57 -12.01 -2.42
C VAL A 161 -23.95 -11.06 -3.55
N ASP A 162 -24.23 -9.79 -3.23
CA ASP A 162 -24.57 -8.75 -4.21
C ASP A 162 -23.39 -8.43 -5.13
N ARG A 163 -22.16 -8.40 -4.61
CA ARG A 163 -20.94 -8.17 -5.40
C ARG A 163 -20.66 -9.31 -6.38
N VAL A 164 -20.78 -10.56 -5.92
CA VAL A 164 -20.63 -11.74 -6.79
C VAL A 164 -21.68 -11.75 -7.90
N ALA A 165 -22.93 -11.42 -7.58
CA ALA A 165 -23.99 -11.32 -8.58
C ALA A 165 -23.70 -10.21 -9.61
N ALA A 166 -23.21 -9.04 -9.15
CA ALA A 166 -22.83 -7.94 -10.03
C ALA A 166 -21.62 -8.29 -10.91
N ALA A 167 -20.65 -9.06 -10.41
CA ALA A 167 -19.46 -9.46 -11.16
C ALA A 167 -19.80 -10.34 -12.38
N LYS A 168 -20.91 -11.10 -12.34
CA LYS A 168 -21.41 -11.88 -13.48
C LYS A 168 -21.93 -11.03 -14.64
N ALA A 169 -22.26 -9.76 -14.37
CA ALA A 169 -22.71 -8.81 -15.39
C ALA A 169 -21.55 -7.99 -15.98
N LEU A 170 -20.31 -8.20 -15.54
CA LEU A 170 -19.15 -7.55 -16.13
C LEU A 170 -18.94 -8.07 -17.56
N PRO A 171 -18.58 -7.18 -18.51
CA PRO A 171 -18.22 -7.58 -19.87
C PRO A 171 -16.98 -8.47 -19.86
N ARG A 172 -16.77 -9.23 -20.94
CA ARG A 172 -15.61 -10.11 -21.07
C ARG A 172 -14.36 -9.30 -21.43
N PRO A 173 -13.30 -9.31 -20.61
CA PRO A 173 -12.08 -8.59 -20.91
C PRO A 173 -11.15 -9.38 -21.85
N GLU A 174 -10.27 -8.67 -22.53
CA GLU A 174 -9.24 -9.15 -23.43
C GLU A 174 -7.89 -9.35 -22.71
N SER A 175 -7.52 -8.42 -21.81
CA SER A 175 -6.26 -8.52 -21.07
C SER A 175 -6.29 -9.67 -20.06
N ARG A 176 -5.17 -10.36 -19.97
CA ARG A 176 -5.03 -11.52 -19.08
C ARG A 176 -5.22 -11.17 -17.61
N TYR A 177 -4.77 -9.98 -17.21
CA TYR A 177 -4.90 -9.51 -15.84
C TYR A 177 -6.38 -9.28 -15.45
N LEU A 178 -7.17 -8.58 -16.28
CA LEU A 178 -8.60 -8.43 -16.00
C LEU A 178 -9.35 -9.76 -16.09
N GLN A 179 -8.97 -10.64 -17.02
CA GLN A 179 -9.56 -11.98 -17.09
C GLN A 179 -9.39 -12.74 -15.77
N ALA A 180 -8.19 -12.72 -15.18
CA ALA A 180 -7.92 -13.38 -13.91
C ALA A 180 -8.70 -12.75 -12.72
N LEU A 181 -8.78 -11.41 -12.68
CA LEU A 181 -9.55 -10.73 -11.63
C LEU A 181 -11.06 -11.02 -11.76
N PHE A 182 -11.60 -10.97 -12.98
CA PHE A 182 -13.03 -11.19 -13.22
C PHE A 182 -13.40 -12.65 -12.98
N SER A 183 -12.56 -13.59 -13.44
CA SER A 183 -12.78 -15.02 -13.19
C SER A 183 -12.79 -15.32 -11.71
N THR A 184 -11.90 -14.70 -10.91
CA THR A 184 -11.88 -14.87 -9.46
C THR A 184 -13.16 -14.35 -8.81
N LEU A 185 -13.62 -13.15 -9.19
CA LEU A 185 -14.87 -12.59 -8.68
C LEU A 185 -16.09 -13.45 -9.03
N GLN A 186 -16.13 -13.99 -10.26
CA GLN A 186 -17.24 -14.78 -10.76
C GLN A 186 -17.25 -16.20 -10.18
N ALA A 187 -16.08 -16.86 -10.10
CA ALA A 187 -15.92 -18.22 -9.59
C ALA A 187 -16.05 -18.32 -8.07
N PHE A 188 -15.99 -17.19 -7.34
CA PHE A 188 -16.22 -17.18 -5.90
C PHE A 188 -17.57 -17.81 -5.51
N ASP A 189 -18.57 -17.79 -6.40
CA ASP A 189 -19.87 -18.41 -6.15
C ASP A 189 -19.84 -19.95 -5.99
N GLN A 190 -18.77 -20.60 -6.47
CA GLN A 190 -18.55 -22.04 -6.37
C GLN A 190 -17.85 -22.42 -5.06
N THR A 191 -17.33 -21.44 -4.32
CA THR A 191 -16.53 -21.69 -3.12
C THR A 191 -17.42 -22.09 -1.94
N ARG A 192 -16.86 -22.94 -1.06
CA ARG A 192 -17.55 -23.34 0.18
C ARG A 192 -17.91 -22.14 1.04
N VAL A 193 -17.04 -21.14 1.09
CA VAL A 193 -17.22 -19.93 1.91
C VAL A 193 -18.38 -19.09 1.40
N TYR A 194 -18.49 -18.88 0.10
CA TYR A 194 -19.67 -18.22 -0.49
C TYR A 194 -20.97 -18.95 -0.15
N GLN A 195 -20.99 -20.29 -0.23
CA GLN A 195 -22.19 -21.08 0.08
C GLN A 195 -22.63 -20.92 1.55
N LEU A 196 -21.67 -20.77 2.48
CA LEU A 196 -21.97 -20.46 3.88
C LEU A 196 -22.49 -19.03 4.08
N MET A 197 -22.00 -18.06 3.30
CA MET A 197 -22.50 -16.68 3.33
C MET A 197 -23.90 -16.55 2.75
N LYS A 198 -24.20 -17.21 1.61
CA LYS A 198 -25.47 -17.10 0.89
C LYS A 198 -26.60 -17.94 1.50
N GLY A 199 -26.30 -19.18 1.85
CA GLY A 199 -27.30 -20.24 2.01
C GLY A 199 -27.35 -20.80 3.43
N PRO A 200 -28.41 -21.55 3.80
CA PRO A 200 -28.64 -21.90 5.19
C PRO A 200 -27.43 -22.62 5.80
N VAL A 201 -26.93 -22.06 6.90
CA VAL A 201 -25.85 -22.67 7.68
C VAL A 201 -26.46 -23.69 8.64
N TYR A 202 -25.94 -24.91 8.59
CA TYR A 202 -26.32 -25.99 9.50
C TYR A 202 -25.18 -26.29 10.47
N MET A 203 -25.51 -26.56 11.73
CA MET A 203 -24.51 -26.92 12.75
C MET A 203 -24.51 -28.42 13.01
N ALA A 204 -23.32 -29.02 13.04
CA ALA A 204 -23.11 -30.41 13.42
C ALA A 204 -21.73 -30.57 14.07
N ASN A 205 -21.69 -31.00 15.34
CA ASN A 205 -20.45 -31.28 16.09
C ASN A 205 -19.40 -30.16 15.97
N ASP A 206 -19.79 -28.93 16.31
CA ASP A 206 -18.96 -27.71 16.23
C ASP A 206 -18.41 -27.37 14.83
N LYS A 207 -18.98 -27.97 13.77
CA LYS A 207 -18.69 -27.66 12.37
C LYS A 207 -19.90 -27.07 11.67
N PHE A 208 -19.63 -26.15 10.76
CA PHE A 208 -20.63 -25.58 9.86
C PHE A 208 -20.74 -26.41 8.59
N LYS A 209 -21.97 -26.69 8.16
CA LYS A 209 -22.28 -27.38 6.91
C LYS A 209 -23.10 -26.49 6.00
N THR A 210 -22.74 -26.47 4.73
CA THR A 210 -23.57 -25.90 3.66
C THR A 210 -24.78 -26.79 3.41
N GLN A 211 -25.73 -26.30 2.61
CA GLN A 211 -26.86 -27.10 2.14
C GLN A 211 -26.42 -28.35 1.35
N GLN A 212 -25.29 -28.27 0.62
CA GLN A 212 -24.76 -29.37 -0.19
C GLN A 212 -24.05 -30.43 0.68
N GLU A 213 -23.44 -30.02 1.80
CA GLU A 213 -22.72 -30.90 2.73
C GLU A 213 -23.64 -31.63 3.74
N LYS A 214 -24.90 -31.18 3.83
CA LYS A 214 -25.88 -31.75 4.77
C LYS A 214 -26.32 -33.15 4.30
N PRO A 215 -26.28 -34.18 5.17
CA PRO A 215 -26.90 -35.47 4.88
C PRO A 215 -28.40 -35.32 4.64
N LYS A 216 -28.92 -35.87 3.53
CA LYS A 216 -30.34 -35.71 3.13
C LYS A 216 -31.35 -36.13 4.22
N PHE A 217 -30.99 -37.11 5.05
CA PHE A 217 -31.89 -37.72 6.03
C PHE A 217 -31.70 -37.24 7.47
N LEU A 218 -30.70 -36.40 7.76
CA LEU A 218 -30.41 -35.97 9.14
C LEU A 218 -30.99 -34.55 9.39
N PRO A 219 -31.92 -34.38 10.35
CA PRO A 219 -32.40 -33.05 10.74
C PRO A 219 -31.31 -32.32 11.53
N LEU A 220 -30.57 -31.44 10.86
CA LEU A 220 -29.61 -30.55 11.50
C LEU A 220 -30.24 -29.19 11.83
N PRO A 221 -29.92 -28.58 12.98
CA PRO A 221 -30.39 -27.25 13.34
C PRO A 221 -29.88 -26.22 12.32
N ARG A 222 -30.80 -25.40 11.81
CA ARG A 222 -30.52 -24.32 10.86
C ARG A 222 -30.33 -23.01 11.62
N PHE A 223 -29.21 -22.35 11.38
CA PHE A 223 -28.99 -20.99 11.86
C PHE A 223 -29.93 -20.01 11.15
N ARG A 224 -30.57 -19.13 11.94
CA ARG A 224 -31.37 -18.01 11.45
C ARG A 224 -30.90 -16.75 12.19
N PRO A 225 -30.41 -15.72 11.51
CA PRO A 225 -29.86 -14.54 12.15
C PRO A 225 -30.97 -13.60 12.65
N THR A 226 -31.73 -14.05 13.64
CA THR A 226 -32.87 -13.34 14.24
C THR A 226 -32.97 -13.66 15.72
N ILE A 227 -33.13 -12.64 16.58
CA ILE A 227 -33.35 -12.82 18.03
C ILE A 227 -34.60 -13.67 18.29
N PHE A 228 -35.67 -13.42 17.53
CA PHE A 228 -36.93 -14.14 17.71
C PHE A 228 -36.90 -15.51 17.01
N LYS A 229 -36.76 -16.57 17.80
CA LYS A 229 -36.80 -17.96 17.35
C LYS A 229 -38.16 -18.58 17.66
N TRP A 230 -38.93 -18.91 16.63
CA TRP A 230 -40.29 -19.45 16.79
C TRP A 230 -40.35 -20.74 17.61
N ILE A 231 -39.40 -21.68 17.44
CA ILE A 231 -39.44 -22.96 18.16
C ILE A 231 -39.31 -22.77 19.68
N PRO A 232 -38.24 -22.14 20.22
CA PRO A 232 -38.15 -21.83 21.65
C PRO A 232 -39.29 -20.96 22.16
N ALA A 233 -39.77 -19.99 21.36
CA ALA A 233 -40.91 -19.17 21.75
C ALA A 233 -42.18 -20.01 21.92
N THR A 234 -42.47 -20.94 21.01
CA THR A 234 -43.62 -21.85 21.12
C THR A 234 -43.49 -22.81 22.30
N ILE A 235 -42.28 -23.33 22.58
CA ILE A 235 -42.02 -24.18 23.74
C ILE A 235 -42.23 -23.38 25.04
N PHE A 236 -41.73 -22.15 25.10
CA PHE A 236 -41.93 -21.27 26.25
C PHE A 236 -43.42 -20.98 26.48
N ILE A 237 -44.16 -20.60 25.43
CA ILE A 237 -45.61 -20.35 25.52
C ILE A 237 -46.36 -21.61 25.98
N ALA A 238 -46.02 -22.78 25.42
CA ALA A 238 -46.62 -24.05 25.82
C ALA A 238 -46.32 -24.39 27.29
N ALA A 239 -45.10 -24.13 27.76
CA ALA A 239 -44.71 -24.34 29.15
C ALA A 239 -45.47 -23.39 30.10
N VAL A 240 -45.56 -22.10 29.76
CA VAL A 240 -46.35 -21.12 30.52
C VAL A 240 -47.82 -21.54 30.58
N TYR A 241 -48.39 -21.98 29.46
CA TYR A 241 -49.77 -22.45 29.40
C TYR A 241 -49.99 -23.72 30.24
N ALA A 242 -49.07 -24.69 30.19
CA ALA A 242 -49.14 -25.90 31.00
C ALA A 242 -49.05 -25.59 32.51
N ILE A 243 -48.18 -24.65 32.90
CA ILE A 243 -48.09 -24.17 34.29
C ILE A 243 -49.41 -23.51 34.69
N MET A 244 -49.98 -22.65 33.85
CA MET A 244 -51.28 -22.04 34.12
C MET A 244 -52.38 -23.07 34.34
N LEU A 245 -52.49 -24.09 33.46
CA LEU A 245 -53.47 -25.17 33.61
C LEU A 245 -53.26 -25.99 34.89
N PHE A 246 -52.00 -26.32 35.23
CA PHE A 246 -51.69 -27.06 36.45
C PHE A 246 -52.16 -26.31 37.70
N PHE A 247 -51.94 -25.00 37.76
CA PHE A 247 -52.36 -24.18 38.88
C PHE A 247 -53.87 -23.91 38.90
N GLU A 248 -54.53 -23.86 37.75
CA GLU A 248 -56.00 -23.76 37.67
C GLU A 248 -56.68 -25.00 38.25
N ILE A 249 -56.13 -26.19 38.01
CA ILE A 249 -56.59 -27.45 38.62
C ILE A 249 -56.40 -27.44 40.15
N LEU A 250 -55.34 -26.80 40.65
CA LEU A 250 -55.00 -26.71 42.08
C LEU A 250 -55.72 -25.56 42.81
N ALA A 251 -56.29 -24.60 42.07
CA ALA A 251 -56.90 -23.38 42.59
C ALA A 251 -58.06 -23.59 43.59
N PRO A 252 -58.93 -24.62 43.47
CA PRO A 252 -60.02 -24.85 44.43
C PRO A 252 -59.54 -25.13 45.86
N GLU A 253 -58.37 -25.73 46.05
CA GLU A 253 -57.81 -26.05 47.37
C GLU A 253 -57.06 -24.87 48.01
N LEU A 254 -56.62 -23.89 47.20
CA LEU A 254 -55.74 -22.80 47.64
C LEU A 254 -56.44 -21.45 47.81
N GLY A 255 -57.73 -21.36 47.49
CA GLY A 255 -58.59 -20.21 47.85
C GLY A 255 -58.17 -18.85 47.27
N ALA A 256 -57.48 -18.81 46.12
CA ALA A 256 -56.90 -17.56 45.61
C ALA A 256 -57.17 -17.31 44.12
N SER A 257 -57.90 -16.23 43.82
CA SER A 257 -58.17 -15.70 42.48
C SER A 257 -56.95 -15.03 41.80
N TYR A 258 -55.79 -15.00 42.45
CA TYR A 258 -54.60 -14.25 42.03
C TYR A 258 -53.42 -15.12 41.53
N ILE A 259 -53.55 -16.45 41.53
CA ILE A 259 -52.46 -17.38 41.19
C ILE A 259 -51.99 -17.20 39.73
N GLY A 260 -52.92 -16.97 38.80
CA GLY A 260 -52.58 -16.70 37.39
C GLY A 260 -51.73 -15.44 37.19
N TYR A 261 -51.97 -14.38 37.97
CA TYR A 261 -51.16 -13.16 37.93
C TYR A 261 -49.76 -13.39 38.49
N GLY A 262 -49.61 -14.21 39.54
CA GLY A 262 -48.30 -14.58 40.09
C GLY A 262 -47.42 -15.32 39.07
N ILE A 263 -48.00 -16.27 38.33
CA ILE A 263 -47.29 -17.02 37.26
C ILE A 263 -46.87 -16.07 36.13
N LEU A 264 -47.74 -15.14 35.75
CA LEU A 264 -47.45 -14.18 34.70
C LEU A 264 -46.34 -13.20 35.12
N VAL A 265 -46.35 -12.74 36.37
CA VAL A 265 -45.28 -11.92 36.96
C VAL A 265 -43.93 -12.65 37.01
N LEU A 266 -43.93 -13.97 37.27
CA LEU A 266 -42.69 -14.77 37.28
C LEU A 266 -42.17 -15.12 35.88
N THR A 267 -43.03 -15.28 34.89
CA THR A 267 -42.66 -15.74 33.54
C THR A 267 -42.30 -14.59 32.59
N VAL A 268 -42.90 -13.42 32.75
CA VAL A 268 -42.59 -12.22 31.92
C VAL A 268 -41.10 -11.85 31.93
N PRO A 269 -40.37 -11.87 33.06
CA PRO A 269 -38.92 -11.59 33.07
C PRO A 269 -38.06 -12.72 32.47
N VAL A 270 -38.53 -13.97 32.51
CA VAL A 270 -37.76 -15.14 32.03
C VAL A 270 -37.67 -15.14 30.51
N PHE A 271 -38.71 -14.69 29.81
CA PHE A 271 -38.72 -14.71 28.35
C PHE A 271 -37.63 -13.82 27.72
N PRO A 272 -37.45 -12.53 28.12
CA PRO A 272 -36.31 -11.73 27.70
C PRO A 272 -34.96 -12.37 28.02
N ILE A 273 -34.80 -12.98 29.21
CA ILE A 273 -33.55 -13.66 29.58
C ILE A 273 -33.26 -14.81 28.62
N LEU A 274 -34.28 -15.60 28.27
CA LEU A 274 -34.15 -16.70 27.31
C LEU A 274 -33.80 -16.19 25.90
N LEU A 275 -34.40 -15.09 25.44
CA LEU A 275 -34.04 -14.43 24.18
C LEU A 275 -32.57 -13.94 24.18
N LEU A 276 -32.13 -13.30 25.26
CA LEU A 276 -30.75 -12.82 25.41
C LEU A 276 -29.75 -13.98 25.45
N ALA A 277 -30.07 -15.06 26.17
CA ALA A 277 -29.23 -16.26 26.22
C ALA A 277 -29.09 -16.94 24.85
N MET A 278 -30.19 -17.02 24.08
CA MET A 278 -30.13 -17.53 22.70
C MET A 278 -29.33 -16.64 21.77
N GLY A 279 -29.44 -15.31 21.92
CA GLY A 279 -28.64 -14.35 21.18
C GLY A 279 -27.15 -14.50 21.48
N ALA A 280 -26.79 -14.62 22.77
CA ALA A 280 -25.41 -14.84 23.20
C ALA A 280 -24.87 -16.17 22.65
N SER A 281 -25.66 -17.24 22.72
CA SER A 281 -25.29 -18.54 22.13
C SER A 281 -25.08 -18.45 20.62
N ASP A 282 -25.94 -17.76 19.86
CA ASP A 282 -25.73 -17.60 18.43
C ASP A 282 -24.48 -16.76 18.12
N ARG A 283 -24.24 -15.69 18.87
CA ARG A 283 -23.03 -14.86 18.74
C ARG A 283 -21.77 -15.70 18.93
N ASP A 284 -21.69 -16.41 20.06
CA ASP A 284 -20.47 -17.05 20.54
C ASP A 284 -20.22 -18.41 19.86
N SER A 285 -21.28 -19.17 19.56
CA SER A 285 -21.16 -20.51 18.95
C SER A 285 -21.30 -20.52 17.43
N VAL A 286 -21.77 -19.42 16.80
CA VAL A 286 -22.09 -19.39 15.36
C VAL A 286 -21.42 -18.24 14.65
N ILE A 287 -21.75 -17.00 15.00
CA ILE A 287 -21.31 -15.81 14.26
C ILE A 287 -19.79 -15.64 14.40
N TYR A 288 -19.25 -15.71 15.62
CA TYR A 288 -17.81 -15.58 15.86
C TYR A 288 -16.97 -16.71 15.24
N PRO A 289 -17.36 -17.99 15.31
CA PRO A 289 -16.64 -19.03 14.59
C PRO A 289 -16.77 -18.93 13.06
N LEU A 290 -17.96 -18.59 12.53
CA LEU A 290 -18.15 -18.41 11.08
C LEU A 290 -17.28 -17.27 10.53
N ARG A 291 -17.29 -16.10 11.17
CA ARG A 291 -16.46 -14.98 10.71
C ARG A 291 -14.96 -15.30 10.79
N LYS A 292 -14.52 -16.11 11.76
CA LYS A 292 -13.13 -16.58 11.84
C LYS A 292 -12.81 -17.45 10.63
N GLN A 293 -13.71 -18.35 10.25
CA GLN A 293 -13.57 -19.15 9.04
C GLN A 293 -13.55 -18.28 7.77
N TYR A 294 -14.30 -17.17 7.75
CA TYR A 294 -14.28 -16.20 6.65
C TYR A 294 -12.93 -15.45 6.58
N ARG A 295 -12.42 -14.95 7.72
CA ARG A 295 -11.11 -14.27 7.81
C ARG A 295 -9.94 -15.15 7.38
N GLN A 296 -10.05 -16.47 7.59
CA GLN A 296 -9.03 -17.46 7.22
C GLN A 296 -9.20 -18.01 5.80
N SER A 297 -10.24 -17.58 5.07
CA SER A 297 -10.51 -18.04 3.71
C SER A 297 -9.62 -17.32 2.71
N GLU A 298 -8.75 -18.09 2.05
CA GLU A 298 -7.99 -17.57 0.92
C GLU A 298 -8.90 -17.15 -0.24
N ASP A 299 -9.98 -17.90 -0.50
CA ASP A 299 -10.98 -17.52 -1.53
C ASP A 299 -11.57 -16.12 -1.28
N LEU A 300 -11.95 -15.83 -0.03
CA LEU A 300 -12.47 -14.50 0.32
C LEU A 300 -11.38 -13.44 0.24
N ALA A 301 -10.14 -13.79 0.63
CA ALA A 301 -9.01 -12.87 0.53
C ALA A 301 -8.74 -12.48 -0.93
N ARG A 302 -8.66 -13.46 -1.84
CA ARG A 302 -8.51 -13.24 -3.29
C ARG A 302 -9.68 -12.47 -3.89
N PHE A 303 -10.91 -12.75 -3.44
CA PHE A 303 -12.10 -12.00 -3.86
C PHE A 303 -12.00 -10.51 -3.49
N LEU A 304 -11.64 -10.19 -2.24
CA LEU A 304 -11.51 -8.81 -1.78
C LEU A 304 -10.31 -8.10 -2.43
N ASP A 305 -9.17 -8.79 -2.55
CA ASP A 305 -8.01 -8.31 -3.30
C ASP A 305 -8.38 -8.00 -4.74
N SER A 306 -9.16 -8.86 -5.41
CA SER A 306 -9.61 -8.62 -6.79
C SER A 306 -10.41 -7.33 -6.90
N MET A 307 -11.36 -7.09 -5.98
CA MET A 307 -12.11 -5.83 -5.98
C MET A 307 -11.20 -4.63 -5.74
N GLY A 308 -10.26 -4.72 -4.80
CA GLY A 308 -9.31 -3.65 -4.50
C GLY A 308 -8.36 -3.37 -5.67
N MET A 309 -7.86 -4.40 -6.34
CA MET A 309 -6.99 -4.28 -7.51
C MET A 309 -7.72 -3.67 -8.71
N LEU A 310 -9.03 -3.88 -8.87
CA LEU A 310 -9.82 -3.17 -9.89
C LEU A 310 -9.93 -1.67 -9.62
N ASP A 311 -10.18 -1.27 -8.37
CA ASP A 311 -10.22 0.16 -8.00
C ASP A 311 -8.82 0.80 -8.04
N GLU A 312 -7.77 0.04 -7.75
CA GLU A 312 -6.37 0.47 -7.95
C GLU A 312 -6.11 0.83 -9.43
N LEU A 313 -6.52 -0.01 -10.39
CA LEU A 313 -6.38 0.30 -11.82
C LEU A 313 -7.14 1.56 -12.21
N LEU A 314 -8.38 1.74 -11.71
CA LEU A 314 -9.15 2.97 -11.93
C LEU A 314 -8.47 4.19 -11.29
N SER A 315 -7.85 4.02 -10.12
CA SER A 315 -7.07 5.06 -9.45
C SER A 315 -5.90 5.53 -10.32
N PHE A 316 -5.20 4.64 -11.01
CA PHE A 316 -4.11 5.01 -11.92
C PHE A 316 -4.60 5.85 -13.11
N HIS A 317 -5.78 5.55 -13.66
CA HIS A 317 -6.40 6.41 -14.68
C HIS A 317 -6.78 7.77 -14.14
N ARG A 318 -7.40 7.83 -12.95
CA ARG A 318 -7.77 9.10 -12.31
C ARG A 318 -6.53 9.94 -11.97
N TYR A 319 -5.45 9.32 -11.51
CA TYR A 319 -4.17 9.98 -11.27
C TYR A 319 -3.60 10.58 -12.55
N ARG A 320 -3.54 9.80 -13.63
CA ARG A 320 -3.11 10.28 -14.95
C ARG A 320 -3.94 11.48 -15.39
N ASP A 321 -5.26 11.39 -15.28
CA ASP A 321 -6.18 12.44 -15.72
C ASP A 321 -6.15 13.67 -14.79
N SER A 322 -5.65 13.54 -13.55
CA SER A 322 -5.54 14.65 -12.58
C SER A 322 -4.37 15.58 -12.85
N LEU A 323 -3.33 15.08 -13.52
CA LEU A 323 -2.15 15.85 -13.87
C LEU A 323 -2.31 16.40 -15.29
N GLN A 324 -2.15 17.71 -15.47
CA GLN A 324 -2.16 18.36 -16.79
C GLN A 324 -0.78 18.25 -17.47
N GLU A 325 -0.19 17.05 -17.42
CA GLU A 325 1.17 16.78 -17.88
C GLU A 325 1.20 15.56 -18.81
N PRO A 326 2.21 15.43 -19.68
CA PRO A 326 2.45 14.18 -20.40
C PRO A 326 2.68 13.04 -19.41
N MET A 327 1.82 12.03 -19.49
CA MET A 327 1.87 10.83 -18.66
C MET A 327 1.98 9.60 -19.55
N THR A 328 2.92 8.71 -19.25
CA THR A 328 3.18 7.51 -20.05
C THR A 328 3.18 6.24 -19.20
N LEU A 329 2.77 5.12 -19.79
CA LEU A 329 3.01 3.80 -19.21
C LEU A 329 4.41 3.36 -19.67
N PRO A 330 5.38 3.20 -18.75
CA PRO A 330 6.73 2.82 -19.14
C PRO A 330 6.72 1.42 -19.77
N LYS A 331 7.46 1.22 -20.86
CA LYS A 331 7.66 -0.11 -21.44
C LYS A 331 8.47 -0.97 -20.45
N VAL A 332 7.81 -1.92 -19.80
CA VAL A 332 8.45 -2.86 -18.87
C VAL A 332 9.21 -3.93 -19.65
N LEU A 333 10.49 -4.06 -19.37
CA LEU A 333 11.40 -5.03 -19.99
C LEU A 333 11.75 -6.14 -18.99
N ASP A 334 12.03 -7.33 -19.50
CA ASP A 334 12.51 -8.49 -18.75
C ASP A 334 13.93 -8.80 -19.21
N GLU A 335 14.90 -8.15 -18.56
CA GLU A 335 16.31 -8.17 -18.94
C GLU A 335 17.15 -8.56 -17.72
N PRO A 336 18.35 -9.16 -17.89
CA PRO A 336 19.18 -9.62 -16.78
C PRO A 336 19.80 -8.49 -15.94
N HIS A 337 19.54 -7.23 -16.31
CA HIS A 337 20.18 -6.06 -15.74
C HIS A 337 19.19 -4.90 -15.65
N HIS A 338 19.29 -4.13 -14.56
CA HIS A 338 18.47 -2.95 -14.38
C HIS A 338 18.76 -1.91 -15.48
N LEU A 339 17.69 -1.30 -15.97
CA LEU A 339 17.69 -0.21 -16.94
C LEU A 339 16.53 0.72 -16.62
N LEU A 340 16.75 2.02 -16.77
CA LEU A 340 15.70 3.04 -16.72
C LEU A 340 16.06 4.14 -17.71
N ILE A 341 15.25 4.26 -18.77
CA ILE A 341 15.38 5.33 -19.76
C ILE A 341 14.05 6.04 -19.84
N ALA A 342 14.03 7.35 -19.62
CA ALA A 342 12.81 8.14 -19.67
C ALA A 342 13.09 9.58 -20.12
N ASP A 343 12.23 10.10 -20.99
CA ASP A 343 12.40 11.42 -21.61
C ASP A 343 11.48 12.45 -20.95
N ASN A 344 12.00 13.65 -20.72
CA ASN A 344 11.32 14.80 -20.12
C ASN A 344 10.57 14.44 -18.83
N VAL A 345 11.26 13.73 -17.93
CA VAL A 345 10.69 13.31 -16.66
C VAL A 345 10.48 14.50 -15.73
N LYS A 346 9.32 14.54 -15.06
CA LYS A 346 9.03 15.49 -13.99
C LYS A 346 8.83 14.77 -12.66
N ASN A 347 9.03 15.47 -11.55
CA ASN A 347 8.82 14.88 -10.23
C ASN A 347 7.31 14.82 -9.90
N PRO A 348 6.71 13.64 -9.65
CA PRO A 348 5.27 13.52 -9.40
C PRO A 348 4.79 14.29 -8.17
N LEU A 349 5.65 14.54 -7.18
CA LEU A 349 5.31 15.27 -5.96
C LEU A 349 5.46 16.79 -6.10
N LEU A 350 6.33 17.26 -7.00
CA LEU A 350 6.65 18.69 -7.10
C LEU A 350 5.87 19.39 -8.22
N ILE A 351 5.43 18.67 -9.25
CA ILE A 351 4.62 19.25 -10.32
C ILE A 351 3.29 19.89 -9.87
N PRO A 352 2.54 19.39 -8.86
CA PRO A 352 1.27 19.99 -8.50
C PRO A 352 1.43 21.42 -7.97
N ASP A 353 2.54 21.69 -7.28
CA ASP A 353 2.84 22.98 -6.66
C ASP A 353 3.83 23.83 -7.47
N ASN A 354 4.29 23.35 -8.64
CA ASN A 354 5.27 24.03 -9.48
C ASN A 354 4.96 23.87 -10.98
N ALA A 355 4.15 24.80 -11.51
CA ALA A 355 3.79 24.84 -12.93
C ALA A 355 4.99 25.01 -13.88
N ASN A 356 6.12 25.55 -13.40
CA ASN A 356 7.34 25.78 -14.19
C ASN A 356 8.41 24.72 -13.89
N TYR A 357 8.03 23.52 -13.45
CA TYR A 357 8.97 22.44 -13.17
C TYR A 357 9.76 22.06 -14.42
N VAL A 358 11.10 22.09 -14.33
CA VAL A 358 12.00 21.80 -15.45
C VAL A 358 12.15 20.29 -15.59
N PRO A 359 11.71 19.69 -16.72
CA PRO A 359 11.85 18.26 -16.95
C PRO A 359 13.30 17.88 -17.26
N ASN A 360 13.67 16.64 -16.92
CA ASN A 360 15.00 16.08 -17.18
C ASN A 360 14.90 14.68 -17.77
N ASP A 361 15.81 14.34 -18.67
CA ASP A 361 15.93 12.99 -19.21
C ASP A 361 16.70 12.11 -18.23
N VAL A 362 16.32 10.83 -18.16
CA VAL A 362 16.99 9.81 -17.34
C VAL A 362 17.51 8.74 -18.27
N VAL A 363 18.81 8.43 -18.18
CA VAL A 363 19.41 7.35 -18.96
C VAL A 363 20.35 6.53 -18.08
N LEU A 364 19.82 5.45 -17.52
CA LEU A 364 20.55 4.39 -16.83
C LEU A 364 20.49 3.14 -17.72
N ASP A 365 21.53 2.95 -18.53
CA ASP A 365 21.66 1.83 -19.47
C ASP A 365 22.90 1.00 -19.12
N THR A 366 23.15 -0.09 -19.85
CA THR A 366 24.29 -0.98 -19.58
C THR A 366 25.67 -0.33 -19.69
N VAL A 367 25.80 0.79 -20.42
CA VAL A 367 27.03 1.56 -20.58
C VAL A 367 27.14 2.61 -19.47
N GLY A 368 26.05 3.33 -19.21
CA GLY A 368 25.93 4.41 -18.23
C GLY A 368 25.38 3.98 -16.88
N ARG A 369 25.69 2.77 -16.41
CA ARG A 369 25.14 2.27 -15.13
C ARG A 369 25.60 3.05 -13.91
N LEU A 370 26.81 3.61 -13.96
CA LEU A 370 27.27 4.56 -12.95
C LEU A 370 27.01 5.98 -13.46
N LEU A 371 26.03 6.67 -12.87
CA LEU A 371 25.67 8.04 -13.18
C LEU A 371 26.18 8.98 -12.08
N ILE A 372 27.10 9.87 -12.41
CA ILE A 372 27.69 10.81 -11.47
C ILE A 372 27.13 12.21 -11.72
N ILE A 373 26.51 12.80 -10.70
CA ILE A 373 25.84 14.09 -10.77
C ILE A 373 26.60 15.09 -9.92
N THR A 374 26.99 16.21 -10.54
CA THR A 374 27.79 17.28 -9.93
C THR A 374 27.11 18.64 -10.03
N GLY A 375 27.54 19.60 -9.22
CA GLY A 375 27.01 20.97 -9.21
C GLY A 375 26.55 21.44 -7.82
N PRO A 376 25.98 22.64 -7.70
CA PRO A 376 25.57 23.23 -6.42
C PRO A 376 24.36 22.50 -5.82
N ASN A 377 24.17 22.57 -4.50
CA ASN A 377 23.03 21.91 -3.84
C ASN A 377 21.68 22.54 -4.21
N SER A 378 21.66 23.86 -4.46
CA SER A 378 20.51 24.58 -4.98
C SER A 378 20.15 24.24 -6.45
N GLY A 379 20.92 23.39 -7.12
CA GLY A 379 20.72 23.05 -8.53
C GLY A 379 19.70 21.94 -8.82
N GLY A 380 19.03 21.41 -7.79
CA GLY A 380 17.98 20.39 -7.98
C GLY A 380 18.47 18.94 -8.06
N LYS A 381 19.74 18.65 -7.73
CA LYS A 381 20.33 17.29 -7.79
C LYS A 381 19.52 16.27 -6.96
N THR A 382 19.25 16.58 -5.70
CA THR A 382 18.46 15.70 -4.81
C THR A 382 17.04 15.49 -5.34
N ALA A 383 16.41 16.53 -5.88
CA ALA A 383 15.08 16.41 -6.50
C ALA A 383 15.12 15.47 -7.72
N TYR A 384 16.16 15.57 -8.55
CA TYR A 384 16.35 14.67 -9.69
C TYR A 384 16.59 13.22 -9.26
N CYS A 385 17.44 12.96 -8.26
CA CYS A 385 17.66 11.62 -7.72
C CYS A 385 16.39 10.99 -7.13
N LYS A 386 15.62 11.77 -6.35
CA LYS A 386 14.31 11.33 -5.84
C LYS A 386 13.34 11.04 -6.97
N THR A 387 13.33 11.87 -8.02
CA THR A 387 12.49 11.67 -9.21
C THR A 387 12.77 10.31 -9.85
N ILE A 388 14.05 9.96 -10.04
CA ILE A 388 14.44 8.66 -10.61
C ILE A 388 13.91 7.49 -9.77
N ALA A 389 14.09 7.53 -8.44
CA ALA A 389 13.60 6.47 -7.57
C ALA A 389 12.05 6.40 -7.55
N GLN A 390 11.37 7.55 -7.55
CA GLN A 390 9.92 7.66 -7.54
C GLN A 390 9.29 7.15 -8.85
N ILE A 391 9.85 7.51 -10.02
CA ILE A 391 9.32 6.99 -11.30
C ILE A 391 9.62 5.50 -11.47
N GLN A 392 10.76 5.01 -10.98
CA GLN A 392 11.04 3.57 -10.95
C GLN A 392 9.95 2.86 -10.14
N LEU A 393 9.64 3.38 -8.94
CA LEU A 393 8.63 2.80 -8.08
C LEU A 393 7.22 2.85 -8.70
N LEU A 394 6.81 3.99 -9.26
CA LEU A 394 5.52 4.12 -9.95
C LEU A 394 5.40 3.17 -11.14
N GLY A 395 6.47 3.06 -11.95
CA GLY A 395 6.52 2.11 -13.04
C GLY A 395 6.44 0.65 -12.56
N GLN A 396 7.10 0.33 -11.44
CA GLN A 396 7.15 -1.00 -10.83
C GLN A 396 5.90 -1.36 -10.00
N ILE A 397 4.92 -0.47 -9.88
CA ILE A 397 3.55 -0.83 -9.47
C ILE A 397 2.60 -0.95 -10.66
N GLY A 398 3.10 -0.72 -11.88
CA GLY A 398 2.35 -0.71 -13.13
C GLY A 398 1.61 0.61 -13.39
N CYS A 399 1.94 1.70 -12.71
CA CYS A 399 1.27 3.00 -12.85
C CYS A 399 1.83 3.83 -14.03
N TYR A 400 1.11 4.88 -14.41
CA TYR A 400 1.61 5.95 -15.27
C TYR A 400 2.69 6.77 -14.55
N ILE A 401 3.65 7.28 -15.32
CA ILE A 401 4.67 8.22 -14.83
C ILE A 401 4.67 9.53 -15.62
N PRO A 402 5.00 10.67 -15.00
CA PRO A 402 5.09 11.98 -15.66
C PRO A 402 6.34 12.07 -16.54
N ALA A 403 6.27 11.49 -17.73
CA ALA A 403 7.33 11.48 -18.75
C ALA A 403 6.69 11.38 -20.14
N THR A 404 7.45 11.77 -21.17
CA THR A 404 6.98 11.67 -22.56
C THR A 404 7.08 10.23 -23.07
N ASN A 405 8.24 9.60 -22.88
CA ASN A 405 8.45 8.18 -23.13
C ASN A 405 9.23 7.58 -21.97
N ALA A 406 9.06 6.29 -21.74
CA ALA A 406 9.87 5.58 -20.76
C ALA A 406 9.95 4.08 -21.03
N GLN A 407 11.05 3.49 -20.62
CA GLN A 407 11.25 2.05 -20.51
C GLN A 407 12.04 1.74 -19.24
N LEU A 408 11.70 0.65 -18.58
CA LEU A 408 12.35 0.23 -17.35
C LEU A 408 12.42 -1.28 -17.23
N VAL A 409 13.42 -1.75 -16.50
CA VAL A 409 13.49 -3.10 -15.96
C VAL A 409 13.12 -3.00 -14.48
N PRO A 410 12.22 -3.84 -13.95
CA PRO A 410 11.90 -3.84 -12.53
C PRO A 410 13.16 -4.04 -11.69
N ALA A 411 13.35 -3.16 -10.71
CA ALA A 411 14.48 -3.25 -9.81
C ALA A 411 14.19 -4.35 -8.77
N GLU A 412 15.15 -5.23 -8.55
CA GLU A 412 15.06 -6.21 -7.45
C GLU A 412 15.17 -5.50 -6.10
N ARG A 413 16.02 -4.47 -6.03
CA ARG A 413 16.20 -3.61 -4.87
C ARG A 413 16.34 -2.15 -5.31
N ILE A 414 15.72 -1.26 -4.57
CA ILE A 414 15.97 0.17 -4.64
C ILE A 414 16.59 0.57 -3.31
N TYR A 415 17.77 1.19 -3.38
CA TYR A 415 18.48 1.72 -2.22
C TYR A 415 18.66 3.23 -2.39
N TYR A 416 18.28 4.00 -1.36
CA TYR A 416 18.60 5.41 -1.29
C TYR A 416 19.37 5.69 -0.01
N GLN A 417 20.64 6.04 -0.16
CA GLN A 417 21.51 6.46 0.93
C GLN A 417 21.52 7.98 1.02
N VAL A 418 21.00 8.50 2.14
CA VAL A 418 21.05 9.92 2.49
C VAL A 418 22.01 10.10 3.65
N PRO A 419 22.77 11.21 3.75
CA PRO A 419 23.53 11.52 4.94
C PRO A 419 22.60 11.62 6.16
N ASP A 420 22.88 10.83 7.21
CA ASP A 420 22.16 10.89 8.48
C ASP A 420 23.08 11.54 9.54
N PRO A 421 22.88 12.84 9.85
CA PRO A 421 23.70 13.54 10.83
C PRO A 421 23.33 13.21 12.29
N GLY A 422 22.23 12.48 12.54
CA GLY A 422 21.63 12.34 13.88
C GLY A 422 21.93 11.03 14.62
N GLN A 423 22.34 9.97 13.92
CA GLN A 423 22.58 8.66 14.54
C GLN A 423 24.03 8.47 14.95
N LEU A 424 24.32 8.74 16.23
CA LEU A 424 25.55 8.34 16.89
C LEU A 424 25.25 7.09 17.74
N GLU A 425 25.51 5.89 17.20
CA GLU A 425 25.57 4.69 18.03
C GLU A 425 26.80 4.80 18.96
N ALA A 426 26.64 4.44 20.23
CA ALA A 426 27.74 4.48 21.20
C ALA A 426 28.88 3.54 20.75
N GLY A 427 29.98 4.11 20.25
CA GLY A 427 31.18 3.38 19.83
C GLY A 427 31.49 3.40 18.33
N MET A 428 30.56 3.82 17.46
CA MET A 428 30.81 4.05 16.03
C MET A 428 30.59 5.52 15.69
N GLY A 429 31.63 6.24 15.24
CA GLY A 429 31.49 7.62 14.76
C GLY A 429 30.61 7.70 13.49
N ARG A 430 30.20 8.92 13.10
CA ARG A 430 29.35 9.17 11.92
C ARG A 430 29.80 8.40 10.66
N PHE A 431 31.11 8.41 10.40
CA PHE A 431 31.69 7.67 9.28
C PHE A 431 31.48 6.16 9.35
N GLY A 432 31.64 5.56 10.53
CA GLY A 432 31.45 4.11 10.71
C GLY A 432 30.01 3.68 10.45
N HIS A 433 29.04 4.49 10.88
CA HIS A 433 27.61 4.24 10.62
C HIS A 433 27.27 4.36 9.12
N GLU A 434 27.76 5.40 8.46
CA GLU A 434 27.58 5.61 7.02
C GLU A 434 28.22 4.47 6.19
N LEU A 435 29.43 4.05 6.56
CA LEU A 435 30.13 2.97 5.89
C LEU A 435 29.46 1.60 6.12
N LYS A 436 28.97 1.32 7.33
CA LYS A 436 28.20 0.11 7.65
C LYS A 436 26.98 -0.01 6.73
N ARG A 437 26.27 1.10 6.53
CA ARG A 437 25.10 1.15 5.65
C ARG A 437 25.48 1.01 4.17
N THR A 438 26.54 1.68 3.73
CA THR A 438 27.06 1.50 2.36
C THR A 438 27.47 0.05 2.09
N ARG A 439 28.10 -0.60 3.08
CA ARG A 439 28.44 -2.02 3.05
C ARG A 439 27.19 -2.91 2.90
N GLU A 440 26.15 -2.66 3.69
CA GLU A 440 24.88 -3.38 3.60
C GLU A 440 24.22 -3.22 2.22
N ILE A 441 24.21 -2.01 1.66
CA ILE A 441 23.70 -1.75 0.31
C ILE A 441 24.52 -2.54 -0.71
N PHE A 442 25.85 -2.44 -0.66
CA PHE A 442 26.74 -3.09 -1.62
C PHE A 442 26.57 -4.61 -1.65
N PHE A 443 26.63 -5.27 -0.49
CA PHE A 443 26.56 -6.73 -0.42
C PHE A 443 25.17 -7.32 -0.69
N ASN A 444 24.10 -6.52 -0.61
CA ASN A 444 22.76 -6.93 -1.00
C ASN A 444 22.37 -6.47 -2.42
N SER A 445 23.23 -5.71 -3.09
CA SER A 445 22.98 -5.26 -4.46
C SER A 445 23.26 -6.38 -5.46
N THR A 446 22.47 -6.39 -6.51
CA THR A 446 22.55 -7.28 -7.66
C THR A 446 22.63 -6.44 -8.94
N PRO A 447 22.87 -7.04 -10.11
CA PRO A 447 22.83 -6.30 -11.38
C PRO A 447 21.43 -5.74 -11.73
N LEU A 448 20.38 -6.17 -11.00
CA LEU A 448 19.01 -5.65 -11.06
C LEU A 448 18.72 -4.56 -10.02
N SER A 449 19.72 -4.09 -9.27
CA SER A 449 19.53 -3.08 -8.23
C SER A 449 19.67 -1.65 -8.77
N LEU A 450 18.85 -0.75 -8.22
CA LEU A 450 18.96 0.71 -8.37
C LEU A 450 19.46 1.31 -7.06
N VAL A 451 20.63 1.94 -7.10
CA VAL A 451 21.31 2.49 -5.92
C VAL A 451 21.49 3.99 -6.10
N VAL A 452 21.06 4.78 -5.12
CA VAL A 452 21.33 6.22 -5.03
C VAL A 452 22.23 6.46 -3.84
N LEU A 453 23.41 7.04 -4.08
CA LEU A 453 24.39 7.43 -3.08
C LEU A 453 24.49 8.96 -3.08
N ASP A 454 23.90 9.60 -2.07
CA ASP A 454 23.99 11.05 -1.89
C ASP A 454 25.15 11.37 -0.93
N GLU A 455 26.17 12.05 -1.42
CA GLU A 455 27.36 12.49 -0.65
C GLU A 455 28.06 11.38 0.14
N LEU A 456 28.69 10.44 -0.58
CA LEU A 456 29.39 9.29 0.03
C LEU A 456 30.62 9.71 0.87
N SER A 457 30.73 9.14 2.08
CA SER A 457 31.88 9.20 2.99
C SER A 457 32.24 10.60 3.52
N GLU A 458 31.27 11.36 4.04
CA GLU A 458 31.50 12.74 4.51
C GLU A 458 32.21 12.86 5.88
N GLY A 459 32.36 11.78 6.63
CA GLY A 459 32.86 11.80 8.01
C GLY A 459 34.35 11.50 8.22
N THR A 460 35.19 11.53 7.17
CA THR A 460 36.59 11.07 7.22
C THR A 460 37.54 12.05 6.51
N THR A 461 38.85 11.78 6.49
CA THR A 461 39.82 12.64 5.79
C THR A 461 39.57 12.62 4.29
N PHE A 462 40.00 13.68 3.58
CA PHE A 462 39.76 13.79 2.14
C PHE A 462 40.39 12.63 1.34
N GLU A 463 41.61 12.21 1.69
CA GLU A 463 42.31 11.10 1.03
C GLU A 463 41.62 9.75 1.25
N GLU A 464 41.15 9.50 2.48
CA GLU A 464 40.37 8.31 2.81
C GLU A 464 39.02 8.32 2.07
N LYS A 465 38.29 9.44 2.09
CA LYS A 465 37.04 9.62 1.35
C LYS A 465 37.21 9.31 -0.13
N MET A 466 38.27 9.84 -0.74
CA MET A 466 38.57 9.65 -2.15
C MET A 466 38.79 8.17 -2.48
N THR A 467 39.73 7.55 -1.77
CA THR A 467 40.12 6.14 -1.99
C THR A 467 38.94 5.22 -1.76
N LEU A 468 38.17 5.46 -0.68
CA LEU A 468 37.01 4.66 -0.31
C LEU A 468 35.91 4.75 -1.37
N SER A 469 35.55 5.98 -1.76
CA SER A 469 34.53 6.21 -2.76
C SER A 469 34.91 5.58 -4.10
N GLU A 470 36.16 5.73 -4.51
CA GLU A 470 36.65 5.19 -5.78
C GLU A 470 36.50 3.67 -5.87
N TYR A 471 36.97 2.91 -4.88
CA TYR A 471 36.85 1.44 -4.97
C TYR A 471 35.41 0.96 -4.81
N ILE A 472 34.57 1.65 -4.00
CA ILE A 472 33.16 1.30 -3.84
C ILE A 472 32.41 1.47 -5.15
N LEU A 473 32.61 2.61 -5.83
CA LEU A 473 31.95 2.92 -7.10
C LEU A 473 32.42 1.99 -8.23
N LYS A 474 33.72 1.67 -8.27
CA LYS A 474 34.27 0.64 -9.17
C LYS A 474 33.65 -0.73 -8.89
N GLY A 475 33.46 -1.07 -7.61
CA GLY A 475 32.78 -2.29 -7.20
C GLY A 475 31.34 -2.36 -7.72
N PHE A 476 30.54 -1.30 -7.54
CA PHE A 476 29.17 -1.25 -8.07
C PHE A 476 29.14 -1.34 -9.59
N HIS A 477 30.07 -0.65 -10.27
CA HIS A 477 30.20 -0.70 -11.72
C HIS A 477 30.51 -2.12 -12.21
N GLN A 478 31.46 -2.83 -11.57
CA GLN A 478 31.80 -4.22 -11.89
C GLN A 478 30.67 -5.20 -11.56
N LEU A 479 29.94 -4.97 -10.47
CA LEU A 479 28.74 -5.72 -10.12
C LEU A 479 27.62 -5.55 -11.17
N GLY A 480 27.64 -4.44 -11.90
CA GLY A 480 26.64 -4.12 -12.90
C GLY A 480 25.33 -3.57 -12.32
N ALA A 481 25.33 -3.09 -11.08
CA ALA A 481 24.17 -2.39 -10.52
C ALA A 481 24.02 -1.00 -11.16
N SER A 482 22.79 -0.51 -11.30
CA SER A 482 22.57 0.90 -11.66
C SER A 482 22.81 1.75 -10.42
N THR A 483 23.81 2.64 -10.47
CA THR A 483 24.24 3.45 -9.34
C THR A 483 24.28 4.92 -9.72
N ILE A 484 23.61 5.76 -8.94
CA ILE A 484 23.63 7.21 -9.06
C ILE A 484 24.44 7.76 -7.89
N LEU A 485 25.48 8.54 -8.17
CA LEU A 485 26.27 9.24 -7.17
C LEU A 485 26.03 10.74 -7.29
N VAL A 486 25.63 11.38 -6.19
CA VAL A 486 25.67 12.84 -6.07
C VAL A 486 26.95 13.23 -5.34
N THR A 487 27.79 14.04 -5.98
CA THR A 487 29.06 14.46 -5.39
C THR A 487 29.46 15.87 -5.80
N HIS A 488 30.20 16.53 -4.92
CA HIS A 488 30.91 17.79 -5.21
C HIS A 488 32.41 17.55 -5.47
N ASN A 489 32.87 16.30 -5.46
CA ASN A 489 34.29 15.98 -5.57
C ASN A 489 34.75 15.84 -7.03
N HIS A 490 35.43 16.87 -7.54
CA HIS A 490 35.94 16.89 -8.92
C HIS A 490 37.07 15.88 -9.16
N GLU A 491 37.97 15.69 -8.20
CA GLU A 491 39.09 14.78 -8.36
C GLU A 491 38.61 13.31 -8.45
N LEU A 492 37.56 12.94 -7.72
CA LEU A 492 36.92 11.63 -7.87
C LEU A 492 36.37 11.42 -9.29
N CYS A 493 35.76 12.48 -9.84
CA CYS A 493 35.22 12.44 -11.19
C CYS A 493 36.36 12.25 -12.20
N GLU A 494 37.46 12.99 -12.09
CA GLU A 494 38.61 12.90 -12.98
C GLU A 494 39.27 11.52 -12.96
N ARG A 495 39.43 10.91 -11.77
CA ARG A 495 39.97 9.54 -11.64
C ARG A 495 39.11 8.52 -12.39
N LEU A 496 37.80 8.52 -12.15
CA LEU A 496 36.86 7.60 -12.82
C LEU A 496 36.77 7.86 -14.33
N GLN A 497 36.82 9.14 -14.75
CA GLN A 497 36.84 9.51 -16.18
C GLN A 497 38.07 8.99 -16.89
N SER A 498 39.24 9.03 -16.24
CA SER A 498 40.49 8.54 -16.82
C SER A 498 40.47 7.04 -17.14
N GLU A 499 39.60 6.28 -16.46
CA GLU A 499 39.38 4.84 -16.68
C GLU A 499 38.15 4.55 -17.55
N GLY A 500 37.47 5.59 -18.05
CA GLY A 500 36.26 5.45 -18.88
C GLY A 500 35.04 4.93 -18.10
N ILE A 501 35.00 5.15 -16.78
CA ILE A 501 33.96 4.60 -15.92
C ILE A 501 32.85 5.65 -15.69
N GLY A 502 31.63 5.30 -16.11
CA GLY A 502 30.42 6.05 -15.79
C GLY A 502 30.07 7.20 -16.74
N ARG A 503 28.88 7.77 -16.52
CA ARG A 503 28.33 8.93 -17.24
C ARG A 503 28.24 10.10 -16.26
N TYR A 504 28.44 11.32 -16.75
CA TYR A 504 28.56 12.51 -15.91
C TYR A 504 27.53 13.54 -16.29
N LEU A 505 26.76 14.00 -15.31
CA LEU A 505 25.84 15.11 -15.44
C LEU A 505 26.24 16.25 -14.50
N GLN A 506 25.92 17.46 -14.94
CA GLN A 506 26.03 18.67 -14.15
C GLN A 506 24.76 19.50 -14.26
N VAL A 507 24.52 20.32 -13.25
CA VAL A 507 23.48 21.34 -13.30
C VAL A 507 23.87 22.42 -14.31
N GLU A 508 23.00 22.70 -15.27
CA GLU A 508 23.16 23.79 -16.22
C GLU A 508 23.01 25.16 -15.54
N PHE A 509 23.85 26.10 -15.98
CA PHE A 509 23.80 27.49 -15.54
C PHE A 509 23.60 28.43 -16.72
N VAL A 510 22.65 29.35 -16.57
CA VAL A 510 22.42 30.45 -17.52
C VAL A 510 22.47 31.75 -16.73
N GLN A 511 23.29 32.69 -17.19
CA GLN A 511 23.49 34.00 -16.52
C GLN A 511 23.90 33.89 -15.03
N GLY A 512 24.59 32.80 -14.66
CA GLY A 512 25.08 32.58 -13.30
C GLY A 512 24.09 31.91 -12.35
N ALA A 513 22.83 31.73 -12.75
CA ALA A 513 21.78 31.04 -11.99
C ALA A 513 21.57 29.59 -12.48
N PRO A 514 21.26 28.63 -11.59
CA PRO A 514 20.97 27.25 -11.99
C PRO A 514 19.61 27.18 -12.72
N THR A 515 19.56 26.46 -13.84
CA THR A 515 18.30 26.24 -14.58
C THR A 515 17.53 25.02 -14.08
N HIS A 516 18.10 24.22 -13.18
CA HIS A 516 17.62 22.90 -12.74
C HIS A 516 17.60 21.82 -13.85
N ARG A 517 18.12 22.12 -15.03
CA ARG A 517 18.36 21.14 -16.10
C ARG A 517 19.69 20.43 -15.85
N MET A 518 19.70 19.12 -16.03
CA MET A 518 20.89 18.28 -16.03
C MET A 518 21.44 18.19 -17.45
N VAL A 519 22.72 18.49 -17.63
CA VAL A 519 23.42 18.44 -18.91
C VAL A 519 24.70 17.62 -18.77
N ASP A 520 25.21 17.09 -19.87
CA ASP A 520 26.43 16.29 -19.85
C ASP A 520 27.64 17.09 -19.33
N GLY A 521 28.47 16.40 -18.56
CA GLY A 521 29.75 16.90 -18.08
C GLY A 521 29.87 16.97 -16.56
N VAL A 522 30.97 17.60 -16.12
CA VAL A 522 31.32 17.76 -14.71
C VAL A 522 31.37 19.24 -14.40
N SER A 523 30.58 19.68 -13.42
CA SER A 523 30.64 21.05 -12.92
C SER A 523 32.04 21.35 -12.41
N ARG A 524 32.61 22.49 -12.76
CA ARG A 524 33.86 23.01 -12.18
C ARG A 524 33.66 24.27 -11.34
N VAL A 525 32.40 24.65 -11.12
CA VAL A 525 32.04 25.88 -10.41
C VAL A 525 32.08 25.62 -8.91
N SER A 526 32.93 26.38 -8.18
CA SER A 526 33.05 26.26 -6.73
C SER A 526 31.79 26.74 -6.02
N HIS A 527 31.12 25.82 -5.31
CA HIS A 527 29.93 26.10 -4.51
C HIS A 527 30.22 27.08 -3.37
N ALA A 528 31.36 26.91 -2.69
CA ALA A 528 31.73 27.69 -1.52
C ALA A 528 31.87 29.19 -1.85
N HIS A 529 32.48 29.53 -2.98
CA HIS A 529 32.63 30.93 -3.39
C HIS A 529 31.27 31.60 -3.66
N ARG A 530 30.33 30.87 -4.28
CA ARG A 530 28.99 31.39 -4.58
C ARG A 530 28.16 31.59 -3.32
N VAL A 531 28.05 30.57 -2.47
CA VAL A 531 27.30 30.66 -1.21
C VAL A 531 27.88 31.76 -0.32
N ALA A 532 29.21 31.84 -0.22
CA ALA A 532 29.87 32.91 0.52
C ALA A 532 29.52 34.29 -0.04
N SER A 533 29.45 34.46 -1.35
CA SER A 533 29.06 35.73 -1.98
C SER A 533 27.58 36.08 -1.75
N GLU A 534 26.68 35.10 -1.79
CA GLU A 534 25.24 35.31 -1.56
C GLU A 534 24.93 35.74 -0.12
N ILE A 535 25.66 35.22 0.87
CA ILE A 535 25.50 35.59 2.28
C ILE A 535 26.34 36.83 2.68
N GLY A 536 27.02 37.47 1.72
CA GLY A 536 27.87 38.64 1.98
C GLY A 536 29.13 38.33 2.80
N PHE A 537 29.66 37.12 2.66
CA PHE A 537 30.87 36.63 3.31
C PHE A 537 31.91 36.14 2.29
N SER A 538 31.95 36.75 1.10
CA SER A 538 32.98 36.43 0.11
C SER A 538 34.37 36.85 0.60
N LYS A 539 35.41 36.37 -0.08
CA LYS A 539 36.79 36.85 0.16
C LYS A 539 36.87 38.37 0.08
N ALA A 540 36.16 38.99 -0.86
CA ALA A 540 36.10 40.44 -1.00
C ALA A 540 35.39 41.12 0.19
N ASP A 541 34.34 40.51 0.74
CA ASP A 541 33.64 41.04 1.92
C ASP A 541 34.52 40.95 3.18
N VAL A 542 35.22 39.83 3.37
CA VAL A 542 36.19 39.65 4.45
C VAL A 542 37.33 40.66 4.32
N GLU A 543 37.91 40.82 3.14
CA GLU A 543 38.95 41.81 2.87
C GLU A 543 38.46 43.25 3.09
N LYS A 544 37.22 43.56 2.69
CA LYS A 544 36.59 44.87 2.93
C LYS A 544 36.37 45.13 4.41
N HIS A 545 35.94 44.12 5.16
CA HIS A 545 35.75 44.20 6.62
C HIS A 545 37.08 44.40 7.35
N ILE A 546 38.11 43.63 6.97
CA ILE A 546 39.47 43.77 7.49
C ILE A 546 40.02 45.16 7.17
N LYS A 547 39.90 45.63 5.92
CA LYS A 547 40.34 46.98 5.53
C LYS A 547 39.66 48.06 6.37
N LYS A 548 38.34 47.97 6.59
CA LYS A 548 37.59 48.91 7.43
C LYS A 548 38.10 48.98 8.88
N HIS A 549 38.61 47.88 9.43
CA HIS A 549 39.16 47.84 10.80
C HIS A 549 40.66 48.18 10.87
N LEU A 550 41.43 47.86 9.83
CA LEU A 550 42.85 48.22 9.74
C LEU A 550 43.07 49.67 9.32
N SER A 551 42.13 50.28 8.61
CA SER A 551 42.12 51.70 8.26
C SER A 551 41.53 52.56 9.38
N GLY A 552 41.76 52.20 10.64
CA GLY A 552 41.26 52.94 11.80
C GLY A 552 41.52 54.44 11.66
N ASP A 553 40.45 55.20 11.41
CA ASP A 553 40.26 56.47 12.09
C ASP A 553 40.09 56.12 13.57
N ASP A 554 41.23 56.06 14.26
CA ASP A 554 41.29 56.52 15.64
C ASP A 554 40.82 57.98 15.64
N LYS A 555 39.51 58.17 15.81
CA LYS A 555 38.99 59.38 16.44
C LYS A 555 38.27 58.98 17.72
N GLN A 556 39.08 58.80 18.74
CA GLN A 556 38.81 59.50 19.99
C GLN A 556 38.51 60.97 19.67
N THR A 557 37.26 61.39 19.86
CA THR A 557 36.92 62.73 20.37
C THR A 557 35.49 62.70 20.90
N GLY A 558 35.34 62.99 22.20
CA GLY A 558 34.13 63.58 22.78
C GLY A 558 33.16 62.61 23.41
#